data_AF-A0A918JWA3-F1
#
_entry.id   AF-A0A918JWA3-F1
#
_cell.length_a   1.000
_cell.length_b   1.000
_cell.length_c   1.000
_cell.angle_alpha   90.00
_cell.angle_beta   90.00
_cell.angle_gamma   90.00
#
_symmetry.space_group_name_H-M   'P 1'
#
loop_
_entity.id
_entity.type
_entity.pdbx_description
1 polymer ?
#
loop_
_entity_poly.entity_id
_entity_poly.type
_entity_poly.pdbx_seq_one_letter_code
_entity_poly.pdbx_strand_id
1 'polypeptide(L)'
;MKTVTFELPIFNPLYQGPIRIEQHTVTIEMELTAGEHLFTSVPIEVGSFFHYPIFGYISIPYSYDPDTQYFTIAGPKDSSNKQLAIHTSLDQHPKIINSHSLNNTGNTLVTHNMWTDYIENTPAIKQISQTVIRQAIDALVKKLLDTGVQGVIQTGPAPIVNPHNYQDYKAMFTPNKTEVEQPSLNDIMEVQQTVQSTYYGTITWNLNYSFANIIGSTHDPKPSGYSSWIQLWADTCNGGYDTTRCSSYNYSDGAPPFNCNTSDFVGGHVIPGKVAKKLAKGGTAYIFPICKRHNGNDNIYMSSRYNPVGVVLHNYNQ
;
A
#
# COMPACT_ATOMS: atom_id res chain seq x y z
N MET A 1 0.06 19.71 17.23
CA MET A 1 0.17 19.61 15.75
C MET A 1 1.60 19.15 15.46
N LYS A 2 1.77 18.03 14.76
CA LYS A 2 3.09 17.46 14.46
C LYS A 2 3.37 17.71 12.99
N THR A 3 4.51 18.33 12.68
CA THR A 3 4.99 18.49 11.32
C THR A 3 6.09 17.47 11.07
N VAL A 4 6.12 16.87 9.88
CA VAL A 4 7.20 16.00 9.44
C VAL A 4 7.92 16.65 8.27
N THR A 5 9.25 16.62 8.32
CA THR A 5 10.11 17.22 7.29
C THR A 5 11.18 16.24 6.88
N PHE A 6 11.30 15.98 5.57
CA PHE A 6 12.34 15.10 5.03
C PHE A 6 12.58 15.35 3.53
N GLU A 7 13.76 14.95 3.06
CA GLU A 7 14.08 14.95 1.64
C GLU A 7 13.55 13.70 0.94
N LEU A 8 12.83 13.90 -0.16
CA LEU A 8 12.31 12.84 -1.02
C LEU A 8 12.96 12.90 -2.40
N PRO A 9 13.61 11.84 -2.89
CA PRO A 9 14.10 11.79 -4.27
C PRO A 9 12.91 11.69 -5.24
N ILE A 10 12.87 12.58 -6.23
CA ILE A 10 11.79 12.63 -7.22
C ILE A 10 12.27 12.49 -8.66
N PHE A 11 13.57 12.66 -8.93
CA PHE A 11 14.17 12.37 -10.23
C PHE A 11 15.49 11.65 -10.05
N ASN A 12 15.70 10.62 -10.87
CA ASN A 12 17.01 10.01 -11.09
C ASN A 12 17.61 10.56 -12.38
N PRO A 13 18.94 10.53 -12.54
CA PRO A 13 19.58 10.96 -13.77
C PRO A 13 19.04 10.20 -14.99
N LEU A 14 18.57 10.95 -15.99
CA LEU A 14 18.06 10.40 -17.25
C LEU A 14 18.65 11.17 -18.43
N TYR A 15 19.43 10.45 -19.24
CA TYR A 15 20.11 11.00 -20.41
C TYR A 15 19.68 10.20 -21.65
N GLN A 16 18.61 10.65 -22.32
CA GLN A 16 18.06 9.94 -23.48
C GLN A 16 17.62 10.90 -24.57
N GLY A 17 18.22 10.78 -25.76
CA GLY A 17 17.91 11.64 -26.91
C GLY A 17 18.09 13.12 -26.57
N PRO A 18 17.06 13.97 -26.70
CA PRO A 18 17.10 15.39 -26.33
C PRO A 18 16.88 15.66 -24.83
N ILE A 19 16.56 14.63 -24.01
CA ILE A 19 16.28 14.78 -22.57
C ILE A 19 17.58 14.69 -21.77
N ARG A 20 17.75 15.64 -20.86
CA ARG A 20 18.78 15.65 -19.81
C ARG A 20 18.10 15.96 -18.49
N ILE A 21 17.85 14.97 -17.64
CA ILE A 21 17.31 15.16 -16.28
C ILE A 21 18.42 14.78 -15.29
N GLU A 22 18.62 15.62 -14.28
CA GLU A 22 19.58 15.37 -13.21
C GLU A 22 18.91 14.70 -12.01
N GLN A 23 19.71 14.29 -11.03
CA GLN A 23 19.16 13.79 -9.78
C GLN A 23 18.63 14.95 -8.95
N HIS A 24 17.38 14.87 -8.50
CA HIS A 24 16.79 15.89 -7.64
C HIS A 24 16.03 15.28 -6.46
N THR A 25 16.17 15.94 -5.31
CA THR A 25 15.32 15.75 -4.13
C THR A 25 14.45 16.98 -3.93
N VAL A 26 13.31 16.78 -3.27
CA VAL A 26 12.46 17.87 -2.78
C VAL A 26 12.28 17.73 -1.28
N THR A 27 12.30 18.86 -0.60
CA THR A 27 11.91 18.94 0.80
C THR A 27 10.40 18.75 0.90
N ILE A 28 10.00 17.69 1.60
CA ILE A 28 8.63 17.43 1.97
C ILE A 28 8.40 18.01 3.36
N GLU A 29 7.40 18.86 3.51
CA GLU A 29 6.94 19.38 4.80
C GLU A 29 5.43 19.16 4.88
N MET A 30 5.01 18.23 5.75
CA MET A 30 3.61 17.83 5.87
C MET A 30 3.13 18.02 7.31
N GLU A 31 1.97 18.65 7.46
CA GLU A 31 1.27 18.74 8.73
C GLU A 31 0.43 17.49 8.98
N LEU A 32 0.74 16.75 10.05
CA LEU A 32 -0.01 15.57 10.44
C LEU A 32 -1.26 16.00 11.22
N THR A 33 -2.31 16.34 10.48
CA THR A 33 -3.64 16.67 11.01
C THR A 33 -4.68 15.68 10.50
N ALA A 34 -5.75 15.50 11.26
CA ALA A 34 -6.78 14.51 10.92
C ALA A 34 -7.42 14.79 9.56
N GLY A 35 -7.69 13.74 8.78
CA GLY A 35 -8.46 13.84 7.54
C GLY A 35 -7.60 13.79 6.27
N GLU A 36 -8.20 14.19 5.14
CA GLU A 36 -7.57 14.19 3.81
C GLU A 36 -6.84 15.50 3.51
N HIS A 37 -5.69 15.39 2.86
CA HIS A 37 -4.77 16.48 2.55
C HIS A 37 -4.12 16.30 1.19
N LEU A 38 -3.54 17.38 0.67
CA LEU A 38 -2.72 17.38 -0.53
C LEU A 38 -1.45 18.18 -0.27
N PHE A 39 -0.30 17.51 -0.32
CA PHE A 39 1.00 18.18 -0.36
C PHE A 39 1.40 18.45 -1.82
N THR A 40 1.93 19.65 -2.10
CA THR A 40 2.50 20.01 -3.39
C THR A 40 3.84 20.70 -3.16
N SER A 41 4.93 20.20 -3.76
CA SER A 41 6.23 20.87 -3.66
C SER A 41 6.30 22.12 -4.53
N VAL A 42 7.24 23.01 -4.20
CA VAL A 42 7.61 24.10 -5.11
C VAL A 42 8.23 23.51 -6.39
N PRO A 43 7.89 24.03 -7.59
CA PRO A 43 8.56 23.65 -8.82
C PRO A 43 10.06 23.99 -8.80
N ILE A 44 10.88 23.04 -9.21
CA ILE A 44 12.33 23.18 -9.35
C ILE A 44 12.75 22.87 -10.78
N GLU A 45 13.83 23.48 -11.25
CA GLU A 45 14.45 23.06 -12.52
C GLU A 45 15.06 21.66 -12.34
N VAL A 46 14.65 20.72 -13.18
CA VAL A 46 15.04 19.31 -13.07
C VAL A 46 15.91 18.83 -14.23
N GLY A 47 16.10 19.69 -15.24
CA GLY A 47 16.84 19.34 -16.44
C GLY A 47 16.43 20.15 -17.67
N SER A 48 16.65 19.57 -18.85
CA SER A 48 16.32 20.20 -20.13
C SER A 48 15.83 19.22 -21.21
N PHE A 49 15.06 19.76 -22.15
CA PHE A 49 14.61 19.11 -23.39
C PHE A 49 14.90 20.05 -24.57
N PHE A 50 15.75 19.63 -25.51
CA PHE A 50 16.24 20.52 -26.59
C PHE A 50 16.76 21.88 -26.09
N HIS A 51 17.51 21.87 -24.98
CA HIS A 51 18.03 23.06 -24.29
C HIS A 51 17.01 23.94 -23.57
N TYR A 52 15.71 23.61 -23.63
CA TYR A 52 14.69 24.29 -22.84
C TYR A 52 14.64 23.71 -21.42
N PRO A 53 14.66 24.53 -20.36
CA PRO A 53 14.54 24.05 -19.00
C PRO A 53 13.22 23.30 -18.79
N ILE A 54 13.32 22.17 -18.10
CA ILE A 54 12.20 21.39 -17.59
C ILE A 54 12.08 21.71 -16.11
N PHE A 55 10.90 22.14 -15.68
CA PHE A 55 10.55 22.27 -14.28
C PHE A 55 9.75 21.05 -13.83
N GLY A 56 9.98 20.60 -12.60
CA GLY A 56 9.28 19.47 -11.99
C GLY A 56 8.81 19.79 -10.58
N TYR A 57 7.66 19.21 -10.20
CA TYR A 57 7.18 19.19 -8.82
C TYR A 57 6.43 17.90 -8.52
N ILE A 58 6.24 17.59 -7.23
CA ILE A 58 5.49 16.43 -6.79
C ILE A 58 4.19 16.83 -6.09
N SER A 59 3.13 16.06 -6.29
CA SER A 59 1.91 16.14 -5.51
C SER A 59 1.63 14.82 -4.80
N ILE A 60 1.32 14.86 -3.51
CA ILE A 60 1.08 13.69 -2.67
C ILE A 60 -0.28 13.89 -1.97
N PRO A 61 -1.36 13.30 -2.50
CA PRO A 61 -2.60 13.16 -1.76
C PRO A 61 -2.40 12.17 -0.61
N TYR A 62 -2.87 12.51 0.60
CA TYR A 62 -2.77 11.63 1.76
C TYR A 62 -3.92 11.82 2.73
N SER A 63 -4.08 10.88 3.65
CA SER A 63 -4.84 11.11 4.88
C SER A 63 -4.07 10.69 6.11
N TYR A 64 -4.38 11.32 7.25
CA TYR A 64 -3.76 10.98 8.52
C TYR A 64 -4.83 10.76 9.59
N ASP A 65 -4.66 9.68 10.34
CA ASP A 65 -5.48 9.36 11.51
C ASP A 65 -4.65 9.59 12.78
N PRO A 66 -4.97 10.58 13.62
CA PRO A 66 -4.21 10.88 14.83
C PRO A 66 -4.35 9.82 15.93
N ASP A 67 -5.43 9.03 15.93
CA ASP A 67 -5.69 8.03 16.98
C ASP A 67 -4.78 6.81 16.79
N THR A 68 -4.64 6.35 15.55
CA THR A 68 -3.74 5.26 15.18
C THR A 68 -2.34 5.74 14.81
N GLN A 69 -2.18 7.04 14.53
CA GLN A 69 -1.00 7.64 13.92
C GLN A 69 -0.61 6.97 12.59
N TYR A 70 -1.63 6.57 11.81
CA TYR A 70 -1.43 6.00 10.49
C TYR A 70 -1.55 7.04 9.40
N PHE A 71 -0.70 6.89 8.40
CA PHE A 71 -0.66 7.72 7.22
C PHE A 71 -1.13 6.89 6.02
N THR A 72 -2.12 7.35 5.28
CA THR A 72 -2.66 6.61 4.13
C THR A 72 -2.36 7.33 2.84
N ILE A 73 -1.83 6.60 1.86
CA ILE A 73 -1.60 7.06 0.49
C ILE A 73 -2.20 6.06 -0.50
N ALA A 74 -2.48 6.52 -1.71
CA ALA A 74 -2.80 5.60 -2.80
C ALA A 74 -1.55 4.81 -3.21
N GLY A 75 -1.64 3.49 -3.13
CA GLY A 75 -0.53 2.59 -3.43
C GLY A 75 -0.25 2.45 -4.93
N PRO A 76 0.84 1.74 -5.29
CA PRO A 76 1.27 1.61 -6.68
C PRO A 76 0.24 1.00 -7.64
N LYS A 77 -0.66 0.16 -7.12
CA LYS A 77 -1.70 -0.52 -7.90
C LYS A 77 -3.06 0.20 -7.86
N ASP A 78 -3.18 1.28 -7.10
CA ASP A 78 -4.43 2.03 -6.94
C ASP A 78 -4.80 2.78 -8.24
N SER A 79 -6.03 2.64 -8.71
CA SER A 79 -6.49 3.24 -9.97
C SER A 79 -7.16 4.60 -9.80
N SER A 80 -7.25 5.12 -8.57
CA SER A 80 -7.82 6.44 -8.30
C SER A 80 -6.89 7.56 -8.77
N ASN A 81 -7.46 8.76 -8.88
CA ASN A 81 -6.70 9.98 -9.11
C ASN A 81 -5.97 10.50 -7.85
N LYS A 82 -5.94 9.72 -6.76
CA LYS A 82 -5.27 10.07 -5.50
C LYS A 82 -3.83 9.55 -5.42
N GLN A 83 -3.30 8.95 -6.49
CA GLN A 83 -1.89 8.55 -6.54
C GLN A 83 -0.95 9.75 -6.46
N LEU A 84 0.20 9.51 -5.83
CA LEU A 84 1.36 10.39 -5.93
C LEU A 84 1.67 10.62 -7.42
N ALA A 85 1.85 11.89 -7.78
CA ALA A 85 2.13 12.29 -9.15
C ALA A 85 3.34 13.22 -9.22
N ILE A 86 4.16 13.03 -10.24
CA ILE A 86 5.26 13.92 -10.61
C ILE A 86 4.81 14.72 -11.82
N HIS A 87 4.84 16.03 -11.69
CA HIS A 87 4.40 16.97 -12.71
C HIS A 87 5.63 17.60 -13.35
N THR A 88 5.62 17.74 -14.67
CA THR A 88 6.68 18.40 -15.42
C THR A 88 6.12 19.44 -16.38
N SER A 89 6.84 20.53 -16.58
CA SER A 89 6.49 21.61 -17.52
C SER A 89 7.74 22.18 -18.16
N LEU A 90 7.62 22.66 -19.41
CA LEU A 90 8.69 23.41 -20.07
C LEU A 90 8.56 24.90 -19.78
N ASP A 91 9.70 25.59 -19.64
CA ASP A 91 9.79 27.03 -19.36
C ASP A 91 8.97 27.91 -20.32
N GLN A 92 8.93 27.56 -21.62
CA GLN A 92 8.17 28.33 -22.62
C GLN A 92 6.64 28.21 -22.46
N HIS A 93 6.18 27.19 -21.73
CA HIS A 93 4.77 26.87 -21.57
C HIS A 93 4.47 26.37 -20.14
N PRO A 94 4.68 27.20 -19.09
CA PRO A 94 4.53 26.77 -17.69
C PRO A 94 3.08 26.41 -17.33
N LYS A 95 2.11 26.84 -18.16
CA LYS A 95 0.69 26.48 -18.05
C LYS A 95 0.36 25.09 -18.61
N ILE A 96 1.28 24.46 -19.37
CA ILE A 96 1.09 23.13 -19.89
C ILE A 96 1.90 22.16 -19.04
N ILE A 97 1.19 21.43 -18.19
CA ILE A 97 1.75 20.53 -17.19
C ILE A 97 1.48 19.09 -17.65
N ASN A 98 2.54 18.29 -17.74
CA ASN A 98 2.45 16.85 -17.92
C ASN A 98 2.51 16.17 -16.56
N SER A 99 1.48 15.39 -16.21
CA SER A 99 1.40 14.67 -14.94
C SER A 99 1.69 13.20 -15.16
N HIS A 100 2.58 12.65 -14.33
CA HIS A 100 2.94 11.24 -14.34
C HIS A 100 2.52 10.59 -13.03
N SER A 101 1.60 9.63 -13.13
CA SER A 101 1.25 8.67 -12.08
C SER A 101 1.45 7.23 -12.60
N LEU A 102 1.47 6.23 -11.71
CA LEU A 102 1.71 4.84 -12.10
C LEU A 102 0.60 4.29 -12.99
N ASN A 103 -0.65 4.53 -12.59
CA ASN A 103 -1.83 3.95 -13.24
C ASN A 103 -2.56 4.95 -14.13
N ASN A 104 -1.88 6.01 -14.57
CA ASN A 104 -2.39 7.17 -15.33
C ASN A 104 -3.68 6.89 -16.15
N THR A 105 -4.83 6.96 -15.48
CA THR A 105 -6.19 7.02 -16.04
C THR A 105 -6.74 8.45 -15.97
N GLY A 106 -5.95 9.39 -15.44
CA GLY A 106 -6.32 10.78 -15.29
C GLY A 106 -6.41 11.45 -16.65
N ASN A 107 -7.64 11.67 -17.11
CA ASN A 107 -7.99 12.63 -18.15
C ASN A 107 -7.62 14.05 -17.69
N THR A 108 -6.34 14.37 -17.54
CA THR A 108 -5.93 15.76 -17.77
C THR A 108 -6.11 16.01 -19.25
N LEU A 109 -6.87 17.05 -19.63
CA LEU A 109 -6.89 17.57 -21.00
C LEU A 109 -5.43 17.88 -21.38
N VAL A 110 -4.73 16.90 -21.96
CA VAL A 110 -3.35 17.07 -22.38
C VAL A 110 -3.41 18.06 -23.53
N THR A 111 -2.96 19.28 -23.27
CA THR A 111 -2.72 20.22 -24.36
C THR A 111 -1.46 19.72 -25.05
N HIS A 112 -1.65 19.03 -26.18
CA HIS A 112 -0.56 18.47 -26.98
C HIS A 112 0.50 19.53 -27.24
N ASN A 113 1.73 19.23 -26.83
CA ASN A 113 2.92 20.00 -27.15
C ASN A 113 4.10 19.05 -27.36
N MET A 114 5.22 19.60 -27.85
CA MET A 114 6.40 18.80 -28.16
C MET A 114 6.94 17.97 -26.98
N TRP A 115 6.72 18.41 -25.73
CA TRP A 115 7.12 17.68 -24.53
C TRP A 115 6.16 16.54 -24.21
N THR A 116 4.86 16.82 -24.09
CA THR A 116 3.84 15.79 -23.81
C THR A 116 3.84 14.73 -24.89
N ASP A 117 3.90 15.14 -26.16
CA ASP A 117 3.91 14.24 -27.31
C ASP A 117 5.18 13.37 -27.31
N TYR A 118 6.34 13.93 -26.94
CA TYR A 118 7.57 13.15 -26.84
C TYR A 118 7.49 12.07 -25.76
N ILE A 119 6.98 12.42 -24.58
CA ILE A 119 6.86 11.46 -23.47
C ILE A 119 5.84 10.36 -23.81
N GLU A 120 4.69 10.72 -24.38
CA GLU A 120 3.64 9.76 -24.76
C GLU A 120 4.10 8.80 -25.87
N ASN A 121 4.88 9.31 -26.83
CA ASN A 121 5.37 8.51 -27.97
C ASN A 121 6.71 7.82 -27.70
N THR A 122 7.29 7.94 -26.50
CA THR A 122 8.55 7.27 -26.15
C THR A 122 8.35 6.26 -25.00
N PRO A 123 8.00 4.98 -25.30
CA PRO A 123 7.67 3.98 -24.29
C PRO A 123 8.73 3.78 -23.20
N ALA A 124 10.01 3.88 -23.57
CA ALA A 124 11.12 3.78 -22.62
C ALA A 124 11.06 4.87 -21.54
N ILE A 125 10.73 6.11 -21.92
CA ILE A 125 10.62 7.22 -20.97
C ILE A 125 9.41 7.01 -20.05
N LYS A 126 8.28 6.56 -20.60
CA LYS A 126 7.10 6.21 -19.78
C LYS A 126 7.42 5.16 -18.71
N GLN A 127 8.15 4.10 -19.08
CA GLN A 127 8.57 3.06 -18.14
C GLN A 127 9.53 3.58 -17.07
N ILE A 128 10.46 4.46 -17.45
CA ILE A 128 11.39 5.12 -16.52
C ILE A 128 10.61 5.99 -15.54
N SER A 129 9.67 6.82 -16.01
CA SER A 129 8.82 7.64 -15.14
C SER A 129 8.02 6.79 -14.14
N GLN A 130 7.44 5.67 -14.59
CA GLN A 130 6.76 4.74 -13.68
C GLN A 130 7.69 4.16 -12.62
N THR A 131 8.92 3.82 -13.00
CA THR A 131 9.94 3.31 -12.06
C THR A 131 10.32 4.37 -11.02
N VAL A 132 10.51 5.62 -11.45
CA VAL A 132 10.81 6.75 -10.56
C VAL A 132 9.68 7.00 -9.58
N ILE A 133 8.42 6.99 -10.03
CA ILE A 133 7.25 7.16 -9.16
C ILE A 133 7.18 6.03 -8.11
N ARG A 134 7.40 4.79 -8.52
CA ARG A 134 7.41 3.66 -7.59
C ARG A 134 8.50 3.82 -6.52
N GLN A 135 9.71 4.21 -6.93
CA GLN A 135 10.81 4.47 -6.00
C GLN A 135 10.50 5.64 -5.06
N ALA A 136 9.84 6.70 -5.54
CA ALA A 136 9.39 7.82 -4.73
C ALA A 136 8.35 7.38 -3.68
N ILE A 137 7.40 6.51 -4.05
CA ILE A 137 6.44 5.93 -3.10
C ILE A 137 7.15 5.09 -2.03
N ASP A 138 8.07 4.21 -2.43
CA ASP A 138 8.82 3.36 -1.49
C ASP A 138 9.69 4.22 -0.53
N ALA A 139 10.32 5.27 -1.05
CA ALA A 139 11.08 6.22 -0.26
C ALA A 139 10.19 7.03 0.70
N LEU A 140 9.01 7.46 0.25
CA LEU A 140 8.03 8.19 1.05
C LEU A 140 7.59 7.35 2.26
N VAL A 141 7.20 6.08 2.03
CA VAL A 141 6.82 5.15 3.11
C VAL A 141 7.91 5.06 4.15
N LYS A 142 9.16 4.83 3.73
CA LYS A 142 10.30 4.73 4.63
C LYS A 142 10.51 6.01 5.44
N LYS A 143 10.52 7.17 4.77
CA LYS A 143 10.76 8.46 5.43
C LYS A 143 9.66 8.82 6.44
N LEU A 144 8.39 8.52 6.12
CA LEU A 144 7.29 8.72 7.06
C LEU A 144 7.48 7.88 8.33
N LEU A 145 7.84 6.60 8.20
CA LEU A 145 8.13 5.74 9.34
C LEU A 145 9.32 6.26 10.17
N ASP A 146 10.38 6.74 9.51
CA ASP A 146 11.56 7.33 10.17
C ASP A 146 11.20 8.61 10.96
N THR A 147 10.13 9.32 10.58
CA THR A 147 9.63 10.52 11.29
C THR A 147 8.72 10.19 12.49
N GLY A 148 8.54 8.90 12.79
CA GLY A 148 7.74 8.42 13.91
C GLY A 148 6.24 8.34 13.63
N VAL A 149 5.84 8.20 12.36
CA VAL A 149 4.51 7.65 12.00
C VAL A 149 4.50 6.16 12.37
N GLN A 150 3.40 5.65 12.92
CA GLN A 150 3.35 4.27 13.41
C GLN A 150 3.13 3.25 12.29
N GLY A 151 2.41 3.65 11.23
CA GLY A 151 2.17 2.82 10.06
C GLY A 151 1.81 3.64 8.83
N VAL A 152 2.20 3.15 7.67
CA VAL A 152 1.81 3.73 6.37
C VAL A 152 0.95 2.74 5.62
N ILE A 153 -0.30 3.11 5.33
CA ILE A 153 -1.22 2.34 4.50
C ILE A 153 -1.06 2.77 3.05
N GLN A 154 -0.95 1.77 2.18
CA GLN A 154 -0.98 1.95 0.73
C GLN A 154 -2.26 1.28 0.21
N THR A 155 -3.23 2.08 -0.23
CA THR A 155 -4.48 1.53 -0.77
C THR A 155 -4.24 0.84 -2.11
N GLY A 156 -5.12 -0.08 -2.49
CA GLY A 156 -5.00 -0.77 -3.76
C GLY A 156 -6.26 -1.56 -4.10
N PRO A 157 -6.33 -2.08 -5.34
CA PRO A 157 -7.48 -2.82 -5.80
C PRO A 157 -7.62 -4.11 -5.00
N ALA A 158 -8.86 -4.39 -4.62
CA ALA A 158 -9.20 -5.67 -4.02
C ALA A 158 -8.99 -6.82 -5.01
N PRO A 159 -8.74 -8.05 -4.53
CA PRO A 159 -8.73 -9.24 -5.36
C PRO A 159 -10.00 -9.40 -6.20
N ILE A 160 -9.86 -9.96 -7.40
CA ILE A 160 -10.96 -10.14 -8.35
C ILE A 160 -11.71 -11.44 -8.08
N VAL A 161 -13.04 -11.35 -7.96
CA VAL A 161 -13.96 -12.49 -7.87
C VAL A 161 -14.33 -12.97 -9.27
N ASN A 162 -14.27 -14.28 -9.49
CA ASN A 162 -14.58 -14.97 -10.72
C ASN A 162 -15.25 -16.33 -10.42
N PRO A 163 -15.79 -17.05 -11.42
CA PRO A 163 -16.54 -18.30 -11.16
C PRO A 163 -15.76 -19.37 -10.39
N HIS A 164 -14.43 -19.45 -10.58
CA HIS A 164 -13.58 -20.44 -9.92
C HIS A 164 -13.37 -20.16 -8.43
N ASN A 165 -13.58 -18.91 -8.01
CA ASN A 165 -13.24 -18.43 -6.68
C ASN A 165 -14.48 -17.83 -5.95
N TYR A 166 -15.66 -17.90 -6.57
CA TYR A 166 -16.91 -17.31 -6.09
C TYR A 166 -17.41 -17.90 -4.78
N GLN A 167 -17.56 -19.23 -4.68
CA GLN A 167 -18.14 -19.86 -3.49
C GLN A 167 -17.31 -19.55 -2.24
N ASP A 168 -16.02 -19.42 -2.44
CA ASP A 168 -15.06 -19.12 -1.41
C ASP A 168 -15.12 -17.64 -0.97
N TYR A 169 -15.17 -16.66 -1.90
CA TYR A 169 -15.40 -15.25 -1.52
C TYR A 169 -16.79 -15.03 -0.92
N LYS A 170 -17.80 -15.76 -1.40
CA LYS A 170 -19.16 -15.77 -0.85
C LYS A 170 -19.14 -16.26 0.61
N ALA A 171 -18.47 -17.39 0.90
CA ALA A 171 -18.32 -17.92 2.26
C ALA A 171 -17.61 -16.91 3.18
N MET A 172 -16.64 -16.17 2.66
CA MET A 172 -15.89 -15.15 3.41
C MET A 172 -16.71 -13.91 3.78
N PHE A 173 -17.47 -13.39 2.82
CA PHE A 173 -18.04 -12.05 2.91
C PHE A 173 -19.56 -12.01 3.02
N THR A 174 -20.22 -13.07 2.58
CA THR A 174 -21.67 -13.20 2.53
C THR A 174 -22.12 -14.64 2.90
N PRO A 175 -21.70 -15.17 4.07
CA PRO A 175 -21.88 -16.60 4.42
C PRO A 175 -23.36 -17.04 4.46
N ASN A 176 -24.29 -16.10 4.63
CA ASN A 176 -25.72 -16.36 4.69
C ASN A 176 -26.36 -16.62 3.31
N LYS A 177 -25.62 -16.44 2.21
CA LYS A 177 -26.13 -16.73 0.87
C LYS A 177 -26.22 -18.24 0.61
N THR A 178 -27.20 -18.65 -0.18
CA THR A 178 -27.37 -20.04 -0.61
C THR A 178 -26.19 -20.51 -1.46
N GLU A 179 -25.75 -21.76 -1.28
CA GLU A 179 -24.75 -22.39 -2.17
C GLU A 179 -25.29 -22.57 -3.58
N VAL A 180 -24.45 -22.27 -4.57
CA VAL A 180 -24.79 -22.40 -6.00
C VAL A 180 -23.62 -23.04 -6.73
N GLU A 181 -23.81 -24.22 -7.31
CA GLU A 181 -22.72 -24.96 -7.96
C GLU A 181 -22.08 -24.16 -9.11
N GLN A 182 -22.87 -23.34 -9.79
CA GLN A 182 -22.38 -22.35 -10.76
C GLN A 182 -22.98 -20.97 -10.47
N PRO A 183 -22.17 -19.98 -10.10
CA PRO A 183 -22.67 -18.63 -9.84
C PRO A 183 -23.06 -17.91 -11.13
N SER A 184 -24.12 -17.13 -11.05
CA SER A 184 -24.43 -16.16 -12.09
C SER A 184 -23.43 -14.98 -12.08
N LEU A 185 -23.47 -14.14 -13.11
CA LEU A 185 -22.70 -12.89 -13.10
C LEU A 185 -23.12 -11.98 -11.94
N ASN A 186 -24.43 -11.93 -11.62
CA ASN A 186 -24.95 -11.11 -10.52
C ASN A 186 -24.42 -11.57 -9.17
N ASP A 187 -24.35 -12.89 -8.97
CA ASP A 187 -23.74 -13.50 -7.79
C ASP A 187 -22.30 -13.01 -7.63
N ILE A 188 -21.47 -13.17 -8.67
CA ILE A 188 -20.07 -12.76 -8.69
C ILE A 188 -19.92 -11.26 -8.38
N MET A 189 -20.75 -10.41 -8.99
CA MET A 189 -20.70 -8.97 -8.77
C MET A 189 -21.04 -8.57 -7.33
N GLU A 190 -22.04 -9.19 -6.71
CA GLU A 190 -22.42 -8.88 -5.33
C GLU A 190 -21.32 -9.27 -4.34
N VAL A 191 -20.70 -10.43 -4.55
CA VAL A 191 -19.57 -10.88 -3.73
C VAL A 191 -18.35 -9.98 -3.97
N GLN A 192 -18.07 -9.62 -5.23
CA GLN A 192 -17.01 -8.66 -5.56
C GLN A 192 -17.17 -7.32 -4.85
N GLN A 193 -18.39 -6.80 -4.75
CA GLN A 193 -18.68 -5.56 -4.02
C GLN A 193 -18.34 -5.68 -2.53
N THR A 194 -18.59 -6.85 -1.92
CA THR A 194 -18.28 -7.05 -0.50
C THR A 194 -16.78 -7.25 -0.26
N VAL A 195 -16.07 -7.89 -1.19
CA VAL A 195 -14.60 -7.98 -1.18
C VAL A 195 -13.99 -6.58 -1.29
N GLN A 196 -14.49 -5.76 -2.21
CA GLN A 196 -14.06 -4.37 -2.41
C GLN A 196 -14.36 -3.48 -1.20
N SER A 197 -15.43 -3.75 -0.45
CA SER A 197 -15.75 -2.97 0.75
C SER A 197 -14.92 -3.37 1.97
N THR A 198 -14.26 -4.54 1.94
CA THR A 198 -13.44 -5.04 3.06
C THR A 198 -11.95 -4.84 2.82
N TYR A 199 -11.44 -5.19 1.65
CA TYR A 199 -10.01 -5.07 1.36
C TYR A 199 -9.64 -3.59 1.19
N TYR A 200 -8.65 -3.13 1.96
CA TYR A 200 -8.22 -1.74 1.89
C TYR A 200 -6.86 -1.55 1.23
N GLY A 201 -5.95 -2.51 1.38
CA GLY A 201 -4.59 -2.43 0.82
C GLY A 201 -3.56 -3.11 1.71
N THR A 202 -2.35 -2.54 1.73
CA THR A 202 -1.27 -3.00 2.61
C THR A 202 -0.93 -1.95 3.65
N ILE A 203 -0.40 -2.37 4.79
CA ILE A 203 0.18 -1.49 5.80
C ILE A 203 1.63 -1.86 6.01
N THR A 204 2.50 -0.85 6.13
CA THR A 204 3.86 -1.02 6.64
C THR A 204 3.92 -0.41 8.03
N TRP A 205 4.16 -1.21 9.05
CA TRP A 205 4.38 -0.74 10.42
C TRP A 205 5.84 -0.35 10.65
N ASN A 206 6.07 0.53 11.63
CA ASN A 206 7.41 0.78 12.11
C ASN A 206 8.03 -0.51 12.68
N LEU A 207 9.36 -0.57 12.75
CA LEU A 207 10.02 -1.70 13.36
C LEU A 207 9.72 -1.74 14.85
N ASN A 208 9.43 -2.95 15.32
CA ASN A 208 9.02 -3.26 16.69
C ASN A 208 7.62 -2.80 17.11
N TYR A 209 6.77 -2.39 16.17
CA TYR A 209 5.36 -2.08 16.45
C TYR A 209 4.69 -3.25 17.15
N SER A 210 4.01 -2.98 18.27
CA SER A 210 3.34 -4.03 19.04
C SER A 210 1.99 -4.37 18.44
N PHE A 211 1.73 -5.66 18.28
CA PHE A 211 0.44 -6.18 17.84
C PHE A 211 0.08 -7.47 18.58
N ALA A 212 -1.20 -7.82 18.61
CA ALA A 212 -1.70 -9.03 19.28
C ALA A 212 -2.73 -9.76 18.42
N ASN A 213 -3.00 -11.02 18.71
CA ASN A 213 -3.99 -11.83 17.97
C ASN A 213 -5.41 -11.27 18.12
N ILE A 214 -6.24 -11.54 17.11
CA ILE A 214 -7.69 -11.44 17.25
C ILE A 214 -8.22 -12.76 17.81
N ILE A 215 -8.94 -12.70 18.92
CA ILE A 215 -9.52 -13.89 19.55
C ILE A 215 -10.66 -14.42 18.68
N GLY A 216 -10.62 -15.71 18.35
CA GLY A 216 -11.67 -16.38 17.56
C GLY A 216 -11.43 -16.40 16.05
N SER A 217 -10.31 -15.84 15.57
CA SER A 217 -9.99 -15.74 14.13
C SER A 217 -9.53 -17.05 13.48
N THR A 218 -9.37 -18.13 14.26
CA THR A 218 -8.83 -19.41 13.78
C THR A 218 -9.65 -20.02 12.65
N HIS A 219 -10.97 -19.84 12.72
CA HIS A 219 -11.92 -20.36 11.73
C HIS A 219 -12.32 -19.32 10.70
N ASP A 220 -11.59 -18.19 10.64
CA ASP A 220 -11.90 -17.18 9.66
C ASP A 220 -11.73 -17.77 8.26
N PRO A 221 -12.75 -17.60 7.41
CA PRO A 221 -12.74 -18.12 6.06
C PRO A 221 -11.57 -17.52 5.28
N LYS A 222 -10.77 -18.39 4.67
CA LYS A 222 -9.60 -17.98 3.89
C LYS A 222 -10.05 -17.35 2.56
N PRO A 223 -9.30 -16.38 2.00
CA PRO A 223 -9.59 -15.85 0.67
C PRO A 223 -9.49 -16.94 -0.40
N SER A 224 -10.38 -16.93 -1.38
CA SER A 224 -10.34 -17.90 -2.47
C SER A 224 -9.17 -17.70 -3.43
N GLY A 225 -8.67 -18.79 -4.03
CA GLY A 225 -7.42 -18.81 -4.78
C GLY A 225 -6.18 -18.90 -3.86
N TYR A 226 -6.41 -18.80 -2.55
CA TYR A 226 -5.40 -18.95 -1.52
C TYR A 226 -5.73 -20.15 -0.63
N SER A 227 -4.81 -21.10 -0.57
CA SER A 227 -4.87 -22.23 0.36
C SER A 227 -4.73 -21.80 1.83
N SER A 228 -4.26 -20.57 2.07
CA SER A 228 -3.95 -20.03 3.39
C SER A 228 -3.86 -18.50 3.41
N TRP A 229 -4.12 -17.90 4.58
CA TRP A 229 -3.91 -16.47 4.82
C TRP A 229 -2.45 -16.03 4.59
N ILE A 230 -1.50 -16.95 4.80
CA ILE A 230 -0.08 -16.66 4.53
C ILE A 230 0.18 -16.52 3.03
N GLN A 231 -0.54 -17.27 2.18
CA GLN A 231 -0.42 -17.13 0.74
C GLN A 231 -1.01 -15.79 0.25
N LEU A 232 -2.13 -15.31 0.82
CA LEU A 232 -2.64 -13.95 0.52
C LEU A 232 -1.58 -12.90 0.88
N TRP A 233 -0.99 -13.01 2.06
CA TRP A 233 0.07 -12.12 2.49
C TRP A 233 1.27 -12.20 1.54
N ALA A 234 1.70 -13.39 1.11
CA ALA A 234 2.83 -13.57 0.21
C ALA A 234 2.62 -12.85 -1.12
N ASP A 235 1.47 -13.05 -1.76
CA ASP A 235 1.14 -12.41 -3.05
C ASP A 235 0.99 -10.90 -2.93
N THR A 236 0.42 -10.43 -1.82
CA THR A 236 0.09 -9.01 -1.63
C THR A 236 1.29 -8.21 -1.14
N CYS A 237 2.08 -8.77 -0.23
CA CYS A 237 3.10 -8.06 0.54
C CYS A 237 4.54 -8.53 0.24
N ASN A 238 4.73 -9.69 -0.39
CA ASN A 238 6.05 -10.29 -0.61
C ASN A 238 6.26 -10.81 -2.04
N GLY A 239 5.53 -10.25 -3.02
CA GLY A 239 5.73 -10.58 -4.44
C GLY A 239 5.44 -12.04 -4.82
N GLY A 240 4.61 -12.74 -4.03
CA GLY A 240 4.27 -14.15 -4.23
C GLY A 240 5.26 -15.15 -3.60
N TYR A 241 6.27 -14.66 -2.87
CA TYR A 241 7.23 -15.52 -2.19
C TYR A 241 6.81 -15.83 -0.76
N ASP A 242 7.02 -17.08 -0.34
CA ASP A 242 6.84 -17.47 1.06
C ASP A 242 7.83 -16.71 1.97
N THR A 243 7.39 -16.43 3.20
CA THR A 243 8.28 -15.91 4.22
C THR A 243 9.14 -17.01 4.82
N THR A 244 10.39 -16.68 5.13
CA THR A 244 11.29 -17.56 5.93
C THR A 244 11.28 -17.19 7.41
N ARG A 245 10.55 -16.14 7.82
CA ARG A 245 10.55 -15.64 9.20
C ARG A 245 9.15 -15.24 9.67
N CYS A 246 8.88 -15.49 10.94
CA CYS A 246 7.76 -14.86 11.64
C CYS A 246 8.03 -13.35 11.72
N SER A 247 7.00 -12.52 11.56
CA SER A 247 7.07 -11.07 11.78
C SER A 247 7.71 -10.75 13.12
N SER A 248 7.35 -11.55 14.13
CA SER A 248 7.81 -11.49 15.52
C SER A 248 8.89 -12.51 15.86
N TYR A 249 9.68 -12.98 14.89
CA TYR A 249 10.70 -14.03 15.04
C TYR A 249 11.30 -14.14 16.46
N ASN A 250 11.06 -15.29 17.10
CA ASN A 250 11.47 -15.65 18.45
C ASN A 250 11.11 -14.66 19.58
N TYR A 251 10.33 -13.62 19.30
CA TYR A 251 9.78 -12.70 20.29
C TYR A 251 8.78 -13.43 21.17
N SER A 252 8.80 -13.20 22.48
CA SER A 252 7.98 -13.96 23.41
C SER A 252 7.37 -13.13 24.53
N ASP A 253 7.46 -11.80 24.49
CA ASP A 253 6.98 -10.90 25.55
C ASP A 253 7.17 -11.43 26.98
N GLY A 254 8.43 -11.66 27.38
CA GLY A 254 8.74 -12.19 28.71
C GLY A 254 8.43 -13.67 28.93
N ALA A 255 7.82 -14.37 27.97
CA ALA A 255 7.68 -15.83 27.97
C ALA A 255 8.92 -16.54 27.40
N PRO A 256 9.02 -17.88 27.49
CA PRO A 256 10.09 -18.64 26.83
C PRO A 256 10.12 -18.36 25.32
N PRO A 257 11.32 -18.30 24.69
CA PRO A 257 11.45 -17.99 23.27
C PRO A 257 10.60 -18.92 22.38
N PHE A 258 9.91 -18.32 21.42
CA PHE A 258 9.17 -19.06 20.41
C PHE A 258 10.13 -19.52 19.33
N ASN A 259 10.56 -20.78 19.35
CA ASN A 259 11.29 -21.34 18.19
C ASN A 259 10.34 -21.41 16.99
N CYS A 260 10.39 -20.40 16.12
CA CYS A 260 9.61 -20.34 14.90
C CYS A 260 10.29 -21.17 13.81
N ASN A 261 9.67 -22.28 13.39
CA ASN A 261 10.13 -23.04 12.23
C ASN A 261 9.75 -22.34 10.92
N THR A 262 10.58 -22.50 9.89
CA THR A 262 10.38 -21.87 8.58
C THR A 262 9.17 -22.41 7.80
N SER A 263 8.62 -23.56 8.19
CA SER A 263 7.45 -24.21 7.56
C SER A 263 6.14 -24.03 8.33
N ASP A 264 6.15 -23.30 9.45
CA ASP A 264 5.01 -23.20 10.37
C ASP A 264 4.37 -21.80 10.39
N PHE A 265 4.50 -21.05 9.31
CA PHE A 265 3.92 -19.72 9.22
C PHE A 265 2.46 -19.74 8.77
N VAL A 266 1.68 -18.89 9.41
CA VAL A 266 0.27 -18.62 9.09
C VAL A 266 0.12 -17.12 8.85
N GLY A 267 -0.91 -16.72 8.10
CA GLY A 267 -1.33 -15.33 8.04
C GLY A 267 -2.22 -15.07 9.25
N GLY A 268 -1.60 -14.64 10.35
CA GLY A 268 -2.33 -14.38 11.59
C GLY A 268 -3.14 -13.11 11.47
N HIS A 269 -4.39 -13.17 11.93
CA HIS A 269 -5.21 -11.98 12.12
C HIS A 269 -4.78 -11.28 13.39
N VAL A 270 -4.37 -10.03 13.25
CA VAL A 270 -3.81 -9.25 14.34
C VAL A 270 -4.41 -7.87 14.40
N ILE A 271 -4.26 -7.25 15.57
CA ILE A 271 -4.64 -5.87 15.86
C ILE A 271 -3.47 -5.13 16.52
N PRO A 272 -3.42 -3.80 16.38
CA PRO A 272 -2.44 -2.98 17.09
C PRO A 272 -2.58 -3.11 18.61
N GLY A 273 -1.44 -3.04 19.30
CA GLY A 273 -1.37 -3.05 20.76
C GLY A 273 -0.87 -4.37 21.35
N LYS A 274 -1.02 -4.51 22.66
CA LYS A 274 -0.41 -5.59 23.44
C LYS A 274 -1.39 -6.63 23.99
N VAL A 275 -2.67 -6.48 23.69
CA VAL A 275 -3.74 -7.28 24.30
C VAL A 275 -4.58 -7.88 23.19
N ALA A 276 -4.63 -9.21 23.14
CA ALA A 276 -5.53 -9.91 22.24
C ALA A 276 -6.98 -9.63 22.64
N LYS A 277 -7.86 -9.44 21.64
CA LYS A 277 -9.28 -9.20 21.89
C LYS A 277 -10.13 -9.69 20.73
N LYS A 278 -11.42 -9.89 20.99
CA LYS A 278 -12.41 -10.06 19.92
C LYS A 278 -12.60 -8.74 19.20
N LEU A 279 -12.65 -8.76 17.88
CA LEU A 279 -12.89 -7.54 17.12
C LEU A 279 -14.41 -7.34 16.97
N ALA A 280 -14.88 -6.11 17.20
CA ALA A 280 -16.27 -5.79 16.92
C ALA A 280 -16.52 -5.83 15.41
N LYS A 281 -17.73 -6.25 15.00
CA LYS A 281 -18.15 -6.21 13.61
C LYS A 281 -17.95 -4.82 13.02
N GLY A 282 -17.34 -4.76 11.84
CA GLY A 282 -16.97 -3.49 11.20
C GLY A 282 -15.54 -3.02 11.50
N GLY A 283 -14.84 -3.70 12.41
CA GLY A 283 -13.48 -3.32 12.82
C GLY A 283 -12.42 -3.52 11.73
N THR A 284 -11.20 -3.09 12.03
CA THR A 284 -10.03 -3.30 11.15
C THR A 284 -9.14 -4.41 11.69
N ALA A 285 -8.85 -5.39 10.84
CA ALA A 285 -7.91 -6.46 11.09
C ALA A 285 -6.71 -6.36 10.15
N TYR A 286 -5.58 -6.92 10.57
CA TYR A 286 -4.36 -6.97 9.76
C TYR A 286 -3.90 -8.42 9.61
N ILE A 287 -3.33 -8.75 8.45
CA ILE A 287 -2.73 -10.07 8.21
C ILE A 287 -1.22 -9.95 8.17
N PHE A 288 -0.54 -10.63 9.09
CA PHE A 288 0.92 -10.70 9.17
C PHE A 288 1.39 -12.16 9.25
N PRO A 289 2.58 -12.48 8.72
CA PRO A 289 3.15 -13.81 8.85
C PRO A 289 3.57 -14.03 10.29
N ILE A 290 2.97 -15.00 10.97
CA ILE A 290 3.35 -15.40 12.32
C ILE A 290 3.45 -16.91 12.42
N CYS A 291 4.21 -17.46 13.37
CA CYS A 291 4.26 -18.91 13.51
C CYS A 291 2.99 -19.46 14.19
N LYS A 292 2.65 -20.73 13.97
CA LYS A 292 1.52 -21.40 14.64
C LYS A 292 1.52 -21.23 16.17
N ARG A 293 2.70 -21.23 16.81
CA ARG A 293 2.82 -21.06 18.27
C ARG A 293 2.45 -19.64 18.71
N HIS A 294 2.81 -18.62 17.94
CA HIS A 294 2.38 -17.24 18.18
C HIS A 294 0.87 -17.08 17.97
N ASN A 295 0.36 -17.64 16.87
CA ASN A 295 -1.06 -17.60 16.54
C ASN A 295 -1.95 -18.34 17.55
N GLY A 296 -1.40 -19.35 18.23
CA GLY A 296 -2.13 -20.15 19.23
C GLY A 296 -2.05 -19.64 20.66
N ASN A 297 -1.48 -18.45 20.91
CA ASN A 297 -1.33 -17.92 22.26
C ASN A 297 -1.82 -16.47 22.36
N ASP A 298 -3.00 -16.29 22.94
CA ASP A 298 -3.62 -14.98 23.15
C ASP A 298 -3.09 -14.22 24.38
N ASN A 299 -2.21 -14.85 25.18
CA ASN A 299 -1.64 -14.25 26.39
C ASN A 299 -0.32 -13.51 26.14
N ILE A 300 0.09 -13.37 24.88
CA ILE A 300 1.29 -12.64 24.47
C ILE A 300 0.94 -11.60 23.43
N TYR A 301 1.80 -10.60 23.31
CA TYR A 301 1.85 -9.79 22.10
C TYR A 301 3.10 -10.08 21.30
N MET A 302 3.16 -9.42 20.17
CA MET A 302 4.05 -9.65 19.07
C MET A 302 4.59 -8.31 18.57
N SER A 303 5.60 -8.36 17.70
CA SER A 303 6.36 -7.17 17.32
C SER A 303 6.83 -7.26 15.88
N SER A 304 6.62 -6.21 15.06
CA SER A 304 6.98 -6.19 13.63
C SER A 304 8.49 -6.06 13.42
N ARG A 305 9.21 -7.17 13.48
CA ARG A 305 10.69 -7.20 13.43
C ARG A 305 11.26 -7.53 12.07
N TYR A 306 10.69 -8.50 11.36
CA TYR A 306 11.25 -9.01 10.10
C TYR A 306 10.36 -8.78 8.89
N ASN A 307 9.04 -8.85 9.07
CA ASN A 307 8.05 -8.57 8.03
C ASN A 307 7.18 -7.41 8.51
N PRO A 308 7.58 -6.15 8.22
CA PRO A 308 6.83 -4.97 8.67
C PRO A 308 5.60 -4.69 7.80
N VAL A 309 5.45 -5.37 6.67
CA VAL A 309 4.33 -5.19 5.74
C VAL A 309 3.27 -6.26 5.98
N GLY A 310 2.00 -5.85 6.06
CA GLY A 310 0.84 -6.73 6.19
C GLY A 310 -0.34 -6.28 5.32
N VAL A 311 -1.39 -7.10 5.27
CA VAL A 311 -2.65 -6.78 4.57
C VAL A 311 -3.59 -6.03 5.52
N VAL A 312 -4.35 -5.07 5.02
CA VAL A 312 -5.38 -4.31 5.76
C VAL A 312 -6.77 -4.74 5.32
N LEU A 313 -7.58 -5.15 6.30
CA LEU A 313 -8.98 -5.53 6.11
C LEU A 313 -9.88 -4.64 6.99
N HIS A 314 -10.70 -3.80 6.37
CA HIS A 314 -11.79 -3.07 7.02
C HIS A 314 -13.06 -3.89 7.06
N ASN A 315 -14.07 -3.41 7.80
CA ASN A 315 -15.38 -4.07 7.85
C ASN A 315 -15.31 -5.55 8.24
N TYR A 316 -14.36 -5.89 9.10
CA TYR A 316 -14.12 -7.27 9.51
C TYR A 316 -15.34 -7.82 10.25
N ASN A 317 -15.88 -8.93 9.73
CA ASN A 317 -17.12 -9.54 10.17
C ASN A 317 -16.83 -10.79 11.01
N GLN A 318 -16.68 -10.60 12.33
CA GLN A 318 -16.87 -11.67 13.32
C GLN A 318 -18.23 -11.53 13.98
#